data_AF-A0A9E0XAL6-F1
#
_entry.id   AF-A0A9E0XAL6-F1
#
_cell.length_a   1.000
_cell.length_b   1.000
_cell.length_c   1.000
_cell.angle_alpha   90.00
_cell.angle_beta   90.00
_cell.angle_gamma   90.00
#
_symmetry.space_group_name_H-M   'P 1'
#
loop_
_entity.id
_entity.type
_entity.pdbx_description
1 polymer ?
#
loop_
_entity_poly.entity_id
_entity_poly.type
_entity_poly.pdbx_seq_one_letter_code
_entity_poly.pdbx_strand_id
1 'polypeptide(L)'
;MKNDGIAMLDTLPEMSLDTWNAARKIYWELVADRVNNPNKHPNGLLCPECYGKLYDTGRSTGGKPSMLQVKCVNCDFKGNRSE
;
A
#
# COMPACT_ATOMS: atom_id res chain seq x y z
N MET A 1 -30.81 -13.01 -24.29
CA MET A 1 -29.87 -12.81 -23.17
C MET A 1 -29.08 -14.09 -22.97
N LYS A 2 -27.74 -14.01 -23.00
CA LYS A 2 -26.72 -14.92 -22.41
C LYS A 2 -25.40 -14.61 -23.14
N ASN A 3 -24.66 -13.61 -22.67
CA ASN A 3 -23.56 -13.69 -21.69
C ASN A 3 -22.18 -13.76 -22.39
N ASP A 4 -21.79 -12.66 -23.05
CA ASP A 4 -20.46 -12.44 -23.64
C ASP A 4 -19.39 -12.05 -22.59
N GLY A 5 -19.56 -12.47 -21.33
CA GLY A 5 -18.78 -12.01 -20.18
C GLY A 5 -17.74 -13.00 -19.64
N ILE A 6 -17.58 -14.17 -20.26
CA ILE A 6 -16.69 -15.25 -19.76
C ILE A 6 -15.61 -15.57 -20.80
N ALA A 7 -14.99 -14.55 -21.40
CA ALA A 7 -13.87 -14.75 -22.34
C ALA A 7 -12.53 -14.23 -21.78
N MET A 8 -12.51 -13.69 -20.55
CA MET A 8 -11.31 -13.06 -19.98
C MET A 8 -10.60 -13.89 -18.90
N LEU A 9 -11.02 -15.14 -18.66
CA LEU A 9 -10.35 -16.04 -17.72
C LEU A 9 -9.56 -17.16 -18.41
N ASP A 10 -9.88 -17.51 -19.66
CA ASP A 10 -9.19 -18.57 -20.42
C ASP A 10 -7.82 -18.17 -20.97
N THR A 11 -7.39 -16.91 -20.79
CA THR A 11 -6.10 -16.40 -21.28
C THR A 11 -5.06 -16.20 -20.20
N LEU A 12 -5.36 -16.59 -18.95
CA LEU A 12 -4.32 -16.67 -17.93
C LEU A 12 -3.43 -17.87 -18.26
N PRO A 13 -2.11 -17.69 -18.42
CA PRO A 13 -1.22 -18.81 -18.69
C PRO A 13 -1.40 -19.85 -17.59
N GLU A 14 -1.55 -21.13 -17.99
CA GLU A 14 -1.53 -22.25 -17.05
C GLU A 14 -0.24 -22.14 -16.22
N MET A 15 -0.40 -21.79 -14.95
CA MET A 15 0.72 -21.66 -14.03
C MET A 15 0.78 -22.88 -13.13
N SER A 16 1.99 -23.31 -12.80
CA SER A 16 2.16 -24.42 -11.86
C SER A 16 1.59 -24.06 -10.49
N LEU A 17 1.15 -25.08 -9.74
CA LEU A 17 0.66 -24.92 -8.37
C LEU A 17 1.68 -24.17 -7.49
N ASP A 18 2.97 -24.41 -7.70
CA ASP A 18 4.06 -23.71 -7.00
C ASP A 18 4.13 -22.22 -7.35
N THR A 19 3.94 -21.88 -8.64
CA THR A 19 3.92 -20.49 -9.11
C THR A 19 2.71 -19.73 -8.54
N TRP A 20 1.54 -20.38 -8.51
CA TRP A 20 0.34 -19.82 -7.89
C TRP A 20 0.53 -19.59 -6.39
N ASN A 21 1.07 -20.58 -5.68
CA ASN A 21 1.33 -20.47 -4.24
C ASN A 21 2.35 -19.36 -3.92
N ALA A 22 3.39 -19.20 -4.75
CA ALA A 22 4.38 -18.14 -4.60
C ALA A 22 3.77 -16.74 -4.86
N ALA A 23 3.03 -16.57 -5.95
CA ALA A 23 2.35 -15.31 -6.27
C ALA A 23 1.30 -14.94 -5.21
N ARG A 24 0.53 -15.94 -4.77
CA ARG A 24 -0.46 -15.81 -3.70
C ARG A 24 0.19 -15.43 -2.38
N LYS A 25 1.35 -16.00 -2.03
CA LYS A 25 2.09 -15.62 -0.82
C LYS A 25 2.51 -14.15 -0.85
N ILE A 26 3.10 -13.69 -1.96
CA ILE A 26 3.50 -12.28 -2.14
C ILE A 26 2.28 -11.35 -2.05
N TYR A 27 1.17 -11.73 -2.70
CA TYR A 27 -0.08 -10.97 -2.63
C TYR A 27 -0.60 -10.89 -1.20
N TRP A 28 -0.63 -12.00 -0.46
CA TRP A 28 -1.07 -12.02 0.93
C TRP A 28 -0.12 -11.28 1.86
N GLU A 29 1.19 -11.26 1.62
CA GLU A 29 2.12 -10.43 2.39
C GLU A 29 1.81 -8.94 2.20
N LEU A 30 1.58 -8.51 0.95
CA LEU A 30 1.18 -7.12 0.64
C LEU A 30 -0.20 -6.76 1.20
N VAL A 31 -1.17 -7.68 1.13
CA VAL A 31 -2.52 -7.47 1.64
C VAL A 31 -2.56 -7.55 3.17
N ALA A 32 -1.84 -8.49 3.78
CA ALA A 32 -1.74 -8.61 5.23
C ALA A 32 -1.06 -7.38 5.83
N ASP A 33 -0.03 -6.83 5.17
CA ASP A 33 0.54 -5.54 5.59
C ASP A 33 -0.47 -4.40 5.46
N ARG A 34 -1.31 -4.39 4.42
CA ARG A 34 -2.38 -3.39 4.25
C ARG A 34 -3.51 -3.53 5.28
N VAL A 35 -3.90 -4.76 5.61
CA VAL A 35 -4.98 -5.06 6.55
C VAL A 35 -4.52 -4.82 8.00
N ASN A 36 -3.31 -5.26 8.33
CA ASN A 36 -2.75 -5.14 9.69
C ASN A 36 -2.12 -3.76 9.93
N ASN A 37 -1.65 -3.08 8.89
CA ASN A 37 -1.04 -1.76 8.98
C ASN A 37 -1.51 -0.86 7.82
N PRO A 38 -2.80 -0.47 7.77
CA PRO A 38 -3.34 0.39 6.71
C PRO A 38 -2.60 1.73 6.55
N ASN A 39 -1.88 2.13 7.60
CA ASN A 39 -1.10 3.35 7.71
C ASN A 39 0.39 3.19 7.37
N LYS A 40 0.91 1.99 7.09
CA LYS A 40 2.34 1.78 6.78
C LYS A 40 2.69 1.94 5.29
N HIS A 41 1.73 2.28 4.45
CA HIS A 41 2.03 2.44 3.04
C HIS A 41 2.85 3.70 2.78
N PRO A 42 3.91 3.61 1.96
CA PRO A 42 4.61 4.79 1.52
C PRO A 42 3.63 5.70 0.78
N ASN A 43 3.47 6.94 1.25
CA ASN A 43 2.57 7.92 0.65
C ASN A 43 3.15 8.55 -0.65
N GLY A 44 4.22 7.97 -1.19
CA GLY A 44 4.94 8.47 -2.36
C GLY A 44 5.93 9.59 -2.06
N LEU A 45 6.00 10.08 -0.81
CA LEU A 45 6.95 11.12 -0.40
C LEU A 45 8.23 10.51 0.19
N LEU A 46 9.33 11.24 0.03
CA LEU A 46 10.63 10.90 0.59
C LEU A 46 10.91 11.73 1.84
N CYS A 47 11.54 11.10 2.81
CA CYS A 47 11.98 11.76 4.03
C CYS A 47 13.06 12.80 3.72
N PRO A 48 12.94 14.05 4.19
CA PRO A 48 13.91 15.09 3.91
C PRO A 48 15.28 14.83 4.56
N GLU A 49 15.32 14.02 5.62
CA GLU A 49 16.57 13.74 6.35
C GLU A 49 17.39 12.60 5.75
N CYS A 50 16.73 11.52 5.31
CA CYS A 50 17.42 10.27 4.93
C CYS A 50 16.95 9.69 3.59
N TYR A 51 16.08 10.42 2.86
CA TYR A 51 15.46 9.99 1.60
C TYR A 51 14.72 8.63 1.67
N GLY A 52 14.41 8.17 2.89
CA GLY A 52 13.63 6.97 3.13
C GLY A 52 12.14 7.19 2.84
N LYS A 53 11.38 6.10 2.75
CA LYS A 53 9.93 6.14 2.53
C LYS A 53 9.20 6.79 3.72
N LEU A 54 8.25 7.68 3.45
CA LEU A 54 7.32 8.25 4.44
C LEU A 54 5.96 7.54 4.39
N TYR A 55 5.34 7.32 5.53
CA TYR A 55 3.99 6.74 5.63
C TYR A 55 3.06 7.59 6.50
N ASP A 56 1.77 7.57 6.19
CA ASP A 56 0.75 8.35 6.90
C ASP A 56 0.34 7.65 8.20
N THR A 57 0.51 8.29 9.34
CA THR A 57 0.27 7.69 10.67
C THR A 57 -1.07 8.07 11.29
N GLY A 58 -1.74 9.09 10.75
CA GLY A 58 -3.03 9.56 11.26
C GLY A 58 -3.37 10.95 10.75
N ARG A 59 -4.50 11.50 11.21
CA ARG A 59 -4.89 12.89 10.98
C ARG A 59 -4.43 13.76 12.13
N SER A 60 -3.86 14.92 11.84
CA SER A 60 -3.60 15.93 12.86
C SER A 60 -4.92 16.61 13.24
N THR A 61 -5.31 16.49 14.50
CA THR A 61 -6.51 17.14 15.05
C THR A 61 -6.15 18.57 15.48
N GLY A 62 -6.60 19.59 14.74
CA GLY A 62 -6.48 20.98 15.24
C GLY A 62 -6.38 22.12 14.23
N GLY A 63 -6.46 21.91 12.91
CA GLY A 63 -6.35 23.01 11.94
C GLY A 63 -7.09 22.75 10.64
N LYS A 64 -7.55 23.83 10.00
CA LYS A 64 -7.89 23.85 8.57
C LYS A 64 -6.71 24.49 7.83
N PRO A 65 -6.17 23.90 6.75
CA PRO A 65 -6.62 22.66 6.09
C PRO A 65 -6.32 21.39 6.90
N SER A 66 -7.01 20.28 6.59
CA SER A 66 -6.71 18.98 7.20
C SER A 66 -5.29 18.56 6.84
N MET A 67 -4.55 18.11 7.87
CA MET A 67 -3.18 17.66 7.72
C MET A 67 -3.08 16.17 8.12
N LEU A 68 -2.30 15.41 7.36
CA LEU A 68 -1.93 14.03 7.68
C LEU A 68 -0.56 14.01 8.35
N GLN A 69 -0.48 13.29 9.47
CA GLN A 69 0.78 13.04 10.17
C GLN A 69 1.58 12.01 9.39
N VAL A 70 2.87 12.25 9.18
CA VAL A 70 3.76 11.33 8.45
C VAL A 70 4.94 10.90 9.32
N LYS A 71 5.44 9.68 9.09
CA LYS A 71 6.65 9.16 9.76
C LYS A 71 7.57 8.46 8.76
N CYS A 72 8.89 8.54 8.96
CA CYS A 72 9.85 7.80 8.15
C CYS A 72 10.03 6.35 8.62
N VAL A 73 10.30 5.45 7.68
CA VAL A 73 10.65 4.05 7.95
C VAL A 73 12.10 3.91 8.44
N ASN A 74 13.01 4.77 7.97
CA ASN A 74 14.46 4.60 8.12
C ASN A 74 15.10 5.50 9.19
N CYS A 75 14.39 6.54 9.66
CA CYS A 75 14.85 7.42 10.74
C CYS A 75 13.67 7.87 11.62
N ASP A 76 13.98 8.66 12.66
CA ASP A 76 12.99 9.13 13.64
C ASP A 76 12.17 10.34 13.17
N PHE A 77 12.30 10.75 11.90
CA PHE A 77 11.55 11.87 11.34
C PHE A 77 10.03 11.69 11.50
N LYS A 78 9.39 12.77 11.97
CA LYS A 78 7.93 12.93 12.06
C LYS A 78 7.56 14.31 11.52
N GLY A 79 6.49 14.38 10.75
CA GLY A 79 6.04 15.63 10.14
C GLY A 79 4.55 15.64 9.85
N ASN A 80 4.11 16.66 9.11
CA ASN A 80 2.75 16.78 8.60
C ASN A 80 2.78 17.11 7.11
N ARG A 81 1.80 16.61 6.35
CA ARG A 81 1.54 17.00 4.96
C ARG A 81 0.09 17.45 4.80
N SER A 82 -0.19 18.24 3.78
CA SER A 82 -1.57 18.46 3.34
C SER A 82 -2.19 17.13 2.89
N GLU A 83 -3.48 16.94 3.17
CA GLU A 83 -4.25 15.79 2.68
C GLU A 83 -4.17 15.66 1.14
#